data_AF-A0A1S3IBA9-F1
#
_entry.id   AF-A0A1S3IBA9-F1
#
_cell.length_a   1.000
_cell.length_b   1.000
_cell.length_c   1.000
_cell.angle_alpha   90.00
_cell.angle_beta   90.00
_cell.angle_gamma   90.00
#
_symmetry.space_group_name_H-M   'P 1'
#
loop_
_entity.id
_entity.type
_entity.pdbx_description
1 polymer ?
#
loop_
_entity_poly.entity_id
_entity_poly.type
_entity_poly.pdbx_seq_one_letter_code
_entity_poly.pdbx_strand_id
1 'polypeptide(L)'
;MDAPGPGNEAGADGGHDITNETPAFVWEYLYFPAISFLKQYGWFVILGLIVITFLWHKIKPHLQQWLKKIEDQKEYTRYKDDPDLAQRRFEAMEKSRKALQEQLDRQAEVYTEKQKEIEEKKRQLKIQDWDNHLQGKGYRSKVKPGQPTDMENQQPKPKKKNVYRTSDYNPLMGSSSGTTFRPPRRGGAGGG
;
A
#
# COMPACT_ATOMS: atom_id res chain seq x y z
N MET A 1 -26.28 15.72 109.32
CA MET A 1 -26.19 16.13 107.91
C MET A 1 -25.10 15.26 107.29
N ASP A 2 -25.36 13.96 107.16
CA ASP A 2 -26.04 13.32 106.00
C ASP A 2 -25.25 13.58 104.72
N ALA A 3 -24.85 12.65 103.86
CA ALA A 3 -24.82 11.18 103.77
C ALA A 3 -23.89 10.87 102.54
N PRO A 4 -23.88 9.70 101.87
CA PRO A 4 -22.70 8.84 101.80
C PRO A 4 -22.21 8.48 100.37
N GLY A 5 -21.04 7.83 100.30
CA GLY A 5 -20.77 6.78 99.30
C GLY A 5 -19.50 6.94 98.45
N PRO A 6 -18.45 6.12 98.66
CA PRO A 6 -17.50 5.82 97.61
C PRO A 6 -18.05 4.64 96.77
N GLY A 7 -18.63 4.97 95.61
CA GLY A 7 -18.94 4.01 94.56
C GLY A 7 -17.67 3.59 93.82
N ASN A 8 -17.51 2.27 93.66
CA ASN A 8 -16.56 1.59 92.77
C ASN A 8 -16.43 2.26 91.40
N GLU A 9 -15.21 2.48 90.91
CA GLU A 9 -14.91 2.35 89.48
C GLU A 9 -13.53 1.71 89.29
N ALA A 10 -13.56 0.42 88.94
CA ALA A 10 -12.56 -0.20 88.09
C ALA A 10 -12.59 0.50 86.71
N GLY A 11 -11.42 0.75 86.11
CA GLY A 11 -11.41 1.39 84.80
C GLY A 11 -10.05 1.47 84.13
N ALA A 12 -9.84 0.55 83.18
CA ALA A 12 -9.13 0.71 81.93
C ALA A 12 -7.63 1.07 81.96
N ASP A 13 -6.81 0.03 82.02
CA ASP A 13 -6.12 -0.51 80.84
C ASP A 13 -5.76 0.50 79.75
N GLY A 14 -4.45 0.68 79.59
CA GLY A 14 -3.84 1.51 78.57
C GLY A 14 -4.27 1.15 77.15
N GLY A 15 -4.87 2.13 76.48
CA GLY A 15 -4.71 2.30 75.04
C GLY A 15 -3.41 3.05 74.79
N HIS A 16 -2.35 2.35 74.40
CA HIS A 16 -1.23 3.01 73.76
C HIS A 16 -1.68 3.39 72.35
N ASP A 17 -2.14 4.62 72.19
CA ASP A 17 -2.30 5.23 70.87
C ASP A 17 -0.92 5.23 70.21
N ILE A 18 -0.71 4.33 69.25
CA ILE A 18 0.44 4.40 68.33
C ILE A 18 0.19 5.57 67.38
N THR A 19 0.35 6.78 67.89
CA THR A 19 0.49 7.96 67.07
C THR A 19 1.87 7.90 66.45
N ASN A 20 1.92 7.47 65.18
CA ASN A 20 3.07 7.67 64.34
C ASN A 20 3.22 9.18 64.10
N GLU A 21 3.88 9.86 65.04
CA GLU A 21 4.26 11.25 64.90
C GLU A 21 5.22 11.36 63.72
N THR A 22 4.66 11.67 62.56
CA THR A 22 5.40 12.17 61.42
C THR A 22 6.30 13.31 61.90
N PRO A 23 7.62 13.21 61.72
CA PRO A 23 8.54 14.04 62.46
C PRO A 23 8.33 15.53 62.16
N ALA A 24 8.22 16.34 63.21
CA ALA A 24 7.87 17.76 63.14
C ALA A 24 8.76 18.55 62.17
N PHE A 25 10.03 18.15 61.99
CA PHE A 25 10.94 18.81 61.05
C PHE A 25 10.47 18.70 59.59
N VAL A 26 9.83 17.60 59.21
CA VAL A 26 9.32 17.40 57.83
C VAL A 26 8.12 18.31 57.61
N TRP A 27 7.25 18.45 58.61
CA TRP A 27 6.09 19.34 58.53
C TRP A 27 6.50 20.81 58.49
N GLU A 28 7.35 21.24 59.41
CA GLU A 28 7.71 22.66 59.53
C GLU A 28 8.60 23.15 58.39
N TYR A 29 9.61 22.38 58.00
CA TYR A 29 10.64 22.83 57.06
C TYR A 29 10.44 22.34 55.63
N LEU A 30 9.73 21.23 55.43
CA LEU A 30 9.48 20.70 54.09
C LEU A 30 8.05 21.03 53.64
N TYR A 31 7.04 20.74 54.46
CA TYR A 31 5.64 20.74 54.05
C TYR A 31 5.04 22.14 53.91
N PHE A 32 5.11 22.99 54.94
CA PHE A 32 4.55 24.36 54.87
C PHE A 32 5.16 25.23 53.76
N PRO A 33 6.50 25.32 53.60
CA PRO A 33 7.07 26.06 52.50
C PRO A 33 6.77 25.41 51.16
N ALA A 34 6.89 24.08 51.01
CA ALA A 34 6.57 23.43 49.73
C ALA A 34 5.13 23.65 49.30
N ILE A 35 4.17 23.68 50.21
CA ILE A 35 2.76 23.98 49.90
C ILE A 35 2.56 25.45 49.59
N SER A 36 3.26 26.35 50.28
CA SER A 36 3.22 27.78 49.97
C SER A 36 3.80 28.05 48.58
N PHE A 37 4.92 27.41 48.24
CA PHE A 37 5.51 27.42 46.89
C PHE A 37 4.58 26.76 45.87
N LEU A 38 3.93 25.65 46.19
CA LEU A 38 2.98 24.98 45.30
C LEU A 38 1.68 25.78 45.12
N LYS A 39 1.24 26.55 46.11
CA LYS A 39 0.12 27.49 45.95
C LYS A 39 0.49 28.65 45.04
N GLN A 40 1.70 29.18 45.18
CA GLN A 40 2.20 30.30 44.37
C GLN A 40 2.59 29.88 42.93
N TYR A 41 3.13 28.67 42.77
CA TYR A 41 3.73 28.17 41.54
C TYR A 41 3.10 26.87 41.03
N GLY A 42 1.97 26.44 41.58
CA GLY A 42 1.28 25.21 41.16
C GLY A 42 0.84 25.24 39.71
N TRP A 43 0.60 26.44 39.17
CA TRP A 43 0.36 26.64 37.75
C TRP A 43 1.57 26.25 36.88
N PHE A 44 2.82 26.39 37.35
CA PHE A 44 4.00 25.89 36.65
C PHE A 44 4.08 24.36 36.66
N VAL A 45 3.60 23.70 37.72
CA VAL A 45 3.52 22.23 37.75
C VAL A 45 2.50 21.72 36.73
N ILE A 46 1.36 22.40 36.62
CA ILE A 46 0.34 22.10 35.61
C ILE A 46 0.87 22.38 34.21
N LEU A 47 1.49 23.55 33.97
CA LEU A 47 2.14 23.86 32.69
C LEU A 47 3.25 22.87 32.37
N GLY A 48 4.06 22.48 33.36
CA GLY A 48 5.10 21.47 33.21
C GLY A 48 4.52 20.14 32.75
N LEU A 49 3.44 19.66 33.36
CA LEU A 49 2.73 18.46 32.93
C LEU A 49 2.14 18.60 31.51
N ILE A 50 1.56 19.75 31.17
CA ILE A 50 1.04 20.01 29.82
C ILE A 50 2.18 19.99 28.79
N VAL A 51 3.31 20.63 29.09
CA VAL A 51 4.49 20.65 28.22
C VAL A 51 5.07 19.25 28.09
N ILE A 52 5.23 18.50 29.17
CA ILE A 52 5.76 17.13 29.15
C ILE A 52 4.86 16.22 28.32
N THR A 53 3.54 16.25 28.53
CA THR A 53 2.59 15.43 27.77
C THR A 53 2.59 15.80 26.29
N PHE A 54 2.64 17.09 25.96
CA PHE A 54 2.77 17.57 24.58
C PHE A 54 4.10 17.14 23.94
N LEU A 55 5.18 17.23 24.69
CA LEU A 55 6.52 16.87 24.25
C LEU A 55 6.61 15.36 24.02
N TRP A 56 6.05 14.53 24.90
CA TRP A 56 5.92 13.09 24.69
C TRP A 56 5.09 12.76 23.46
N HIS A 57 3.94 13.44 23.27
CA HIS A 57 3.08 13.23 22.11
C HIS A 57 3.80 13.56 20.79
N LYS A 58 4.62 14.64 20.77
CA LYS A 58 5.32 15.10 19.57
C LYS A 58 6.64 14.36 19.30
N ILE A 59 7.36 13.96 20.34
CA ILE A 59 8.67 13.31 20.24
C ILE A 59 8.54 11.80 19.96
N LYS A 60 7.53 11.12 20.51
CA LYS A 60 7.28 9.69 20.24
C LYS A 60 7.34 9.29 18.76
N PRO A 61 6.59 9.93 17.84
CA PRO A 61 6.64 9.55 16.43
C PRO A 61 8.03 9.78 15.82
N HIS A 62 8.74 10.82 16.25
CA HIS A 62 10.06 11.14 15.73
C HIS A 62 11.13 10.15 16.23
N LEU A 63 11.05 9.72 17.49
CA LEU A 63 11.90 8.67 18.04
C LEU A 63 11.64 7.31 17.37
N GLN A 64 10.38 6.97 17.13
CA GLN A 64 10.03 5.74 16.43
C GLN A 64 10.56 5.74 15.00
N GLN A 65 10.47 6.86 14.28
CA GLN A 65 11.05 6.98 12.94
C GLN A 65 12.58 6.90 12.97
N TRP A 66 13.23 7.51 13.96
CA TRP A 66 14.68 7.41 14.11
C TRP A 66 15.13 5.98 14.43
N LEU A 67 14.43 5.29 15.34
CA LEU A 67 14.70 3.90 15.67
C LEU A 67 14.50 2.98 14.47
N LYS A 68 13.43 3.19 13.68
CA LYS A 68 13.21 2.49 12.41
C LYS A 68 14.36 2.70 11.44
N LYS A 69 14.80 3.94 11.22
CA LYS A 69 15.94 4.24 10.33
C LYS A 69 17.22 3.53 10.76
N ILE A 70 17.46 3.40 12.06
CA ILE A 70 18.62 2.65 12.58
C ILE A 70 18.49 1.16 12.26
N GLU A 71 17.29 0.58 12.44
CA GLU A 71 17.05 -0.82 12.11
C GLU A 71 17.16 -1.06 10.60
N ASP A 72 16.56 -0.21 9.78
CA ASP A 72 16.65 -0.26 8.32
C ASP A 72 18.11 -0.17 7.84
N GLN A 73 18.93 0.66 8.49
CA GLN A 73 20.36 0.75 8.17
C GLN A 73 21.12 -0.52 8.55
N LYS A 74 20.83 -1.12 9.71
CA LYS A 74 21.42 -2.41 10.11
C LYS A 74 21.02 -3.53 9.16
N GLU A 75 19.73 -3.60 8.80
CA GLU A 75 19.23 -4.54 7.81
C GLU A 75 19.93 -4.33 6.47
N TYR A 76 20.04 -3.09 5.99
CA TYR A 76 20.73 -2.77 4.75
C TYR A 76 22.21 -3.21 4.77
N THR A 77 22.92 -2.99 5.88
CA THR A 77 24.30 -3.48 6.03
C THR A 77 24.39 -5.00 6.01
N ARG A 78 23.50 -5.70 6.72
CA ARG A 78 23.43 -7.17 6.69
C ARG A 78 23.16 -7.70 5.28
N TYR A 79 22.19 -7.10 4.58
CA TYR A 79 21.89 -7.45 3.19
C TYR A 79 23.06 -7.22 2.22
N LYS A 80 23.98 -6.31 2.54
CA LYS A 80 25.14 -6.00 1.71
C LYS A 80 26.33 -6.91 2.01
N ASP A 81 26.51 -7.27 3.27
CA ASP A 81 27.66 -8.04 3.75
C ASP A 81 27.47 -9.55 3.57
N ASP A 82 26.22 -10.04 3.47
CA ASP A 82 25.91 -11.46 3.33
C ASP A 82 25.88 -11.92 1.84
N PRO A 83 26.90 -12.64 1.34
CA PRO A 83 26.93 -13.13 -0.04
C PRO A 83 25.87 -14.21 -0.34
N ASP A 84 25.47 -15.01 0.65
CA ASP A 84 24.43 -16.05 0.53
C ASP A 84 23.06 -15.42 0.21
N LEU A 85 22.72 -14.28 0.84
CA LEU A 85 21.46 -13.57 0.54
C LEU A 85 21.41 -13.08 -0.91
N ALA A 86 22.54 -12.66 -1.48
CA ALA A 86 22.61 -12.29 -2.88
C ALA A 86 22.37 -13.49 -3.80
N GLN A 87 22.99 -14.64 -3.49
CA GLN A 87 22.79 -15.89 -4.25
C GLN A 87 21.33 -16.34 -4.24
N ARG A 88 20.70 -16.40 -3.07
CA ARG A 88 19.27 -16.74 -2.95
C ARG A 88 18.36 -15.83 -3.76
N ARG A 89 18.69 -14.54 -3.87
CA ARG A 89 17.95 -13.58 -4.72
C ARG A 89 18.12 -13.91 -6.20
N PHE A 90 19.34 -14.21 -6.64
CA PHE A 90 19.60 -14.62 -8.03
C PHE A 90 18.86 -15.91 -8.35
N GLU A 91 18.92 -16.92 -7.47
CA GLU A 91 18.19 -18.18 -7.63
C GLU A 91 16.67 -17.97 -7.69
N ALA A 92 16.11 -17.14 -6.82
CA ALA A 92 14.68 -16.81 -6.85
C ALA A 92 14.29 -16.10 -8.16
N MET A 93 15.11 -15.16 -8.63
CA MET A 93 14.90 -14.51 -9.91
C MET A 93 15.01 -15.49 -11.09
N GLU A 94 16.01 -16.38 -11.09
CA GLU A 94 16.16 -17.41 -12.13
C GLU A 94 14.98 -18.39 -12.14
N LYS A 95 14.50 -18.81 -10.97
CA LYS A 95 13.31 -19.64 -10.85
C LYS A 95 12.08 -18.95 -11.44
N SER A 96 11.90 -17.66 -11.17
CA SER A 96 10.79 -16.88 -11.74
C SER A 96 10.89 -16.76 -13.27
N ARG A 97 12.10 -16.58 -13.80
CA ARG A 97 12.35 -16.54 -15.25
C ARG A 97 12.05 -17.88 -15.92
N LYS A 98 12.50 -18.99 -15.32
CA LYS A 98 12.22 -20.34 -15.82
C LYS A 98 10.72 -20.64 -15.82
N ALA A 99 10.02 -20.29 -14.74
CA ALA A 99 8.57 -20.47 -14.66
C ALA A 99 7.83 -19.66 -15.73
N LEU A 100 8.28 -18.43 -16.04
CA LEU A 100 7.72 -17.61 -17.09
C LEU A 100 7.98 -18.20 -18.49
N GLN A 101 9.20 -18.70 -18.74
CA GLN A 101 9.54 -19.37 -20.00
C GLN A 101 8.63 -20.57 -20.23
N GLU A 102 8.47 -21.42 -19.22
CA GLU A 102 7.59 -22.58 -19.30
C GLU A 102 6.13 -22.19 -19.59
N GLN A 103 5.63 -21.10 -19.00
CA GLN A 103 4.30 -20.59 -19.31
C GLN A 103 4.18 -20.10 -20.75
N LEU A 104 5.21 -19.43 -21.28
CA LEU A 104 5.23 -18.96 -22.66
C LEU A 104 5.31 -20.13 -23.64
N ASP A 105 6.11 -21.15 -23.34
CA ASP A 105 6.24 -22.35 -24.17
C ASP A 105 4.90 -23.10 -24.24
N ARG A 106 4.22 -23.30 -23.11
CA ARG A 106 2.87 -23.88 -23.07
C ARG A 106 1.87 -23.08 -23.90
N GLN A 107 1.93 -21.75 -23.84
CA GLN A 107 1.04 -20.89 -24.64
C GLN A 107 1.36 -20.98 -26.14
N ALA A 108 2.65 -21.09 -26.48
CA ALA A 108 3.10 -21.25 -27.85
C ALA A 108 2.60 -22.58 -28.44
N GLU A 109 2.72 -23.69 -27.70
CA GLU A 109 2.20 -24.99 -28.10
C GLU A 109 0.70 -24.94 -28.40
N VAL A 110 -0.12 -24.44 -27.45
CA VAL A 110 -1.57 -24.27 -27.62
C VAL A 110 -1.91 -23.39 -28.82
N TYR A 111 -1.13 -22.33 -29.06
CA TYR A 111 -1.35 -21.48 -30.23
C TYR A 111 -1.03 -22.21 -31.53
N THR A 112 0.06 -22.99 -31.58
CA THR A 112 0.42 -23.77 -32.77
C THR A 112 -0.63 -24.83 -33.11
N GLU A 113 -1.21 -25.49 -32.10
CA GLU A 113 -2.29 -26.46 -32.28
C GLU A 113 -3.54 -25.78 -32.86
N LYS A 114 -3.95 -24.64 -32.27
CA LYS A 114 -5.08 -23.85 -32.79
C LYS A 114 -4.86 -23.39 -34.23
N GLN A 115 -3.63 -23.01 -34.58
CA GLN A 115 -3.30 -22.62 -35.96
C GLN A 115 -3.48 -23.80 -36.93
N LYS A 116 -3.01 -24.99 -36.57
CA LYS A 116 -3.20 -26.21 -37.37
C LYS A 116 -4.68 -26.53 -37.55
N GLU A 117 -5.48 -26.48 -36.48
CA GLU A 117 -6.94 -26.69 -36.58
C GLU A 117 -7.62 -25.69 -37.51
N ILE A 118 -7.24 -24.41 -37.44
CA ILE A 118 -7.80 -23.36 -38.30
C ILE A 118 -7.43 -23.63 -39.77
N GLU A 119 -6.20 -24.06 -40.03
CA GLU A 119 -5.76 -24.43 -41.38
C GLU A 119 -6.52 -25.64 -41.93
N GLU A 120 -6.71 -26.68 -41.12
CA GLU A 120 -7.49 -27.86 -41.49
C GLU A 120 -8.96 -27.52 -41.75
N LYS A 121 -9.60 -26.72 -40.89
CA LYS A 121 -10.97 -26.23 -41.09
C LYS A 121 -11.07 -25.42 -42.39
N LYS A 122 -10.11 -24.54 -42.68
CA LYS A 122 -10.06 -23.80 -43.95
C LYS A 122 -9.89 -24.75 -45.14
N ARG A 123 -9.10 -25.81 -45.02
CA ARG A 123 -8.93 -26.81 -46.07
C ARG A 123 -10.23 -27.58 -46.32
N GLN A 124 -10.91 -28.01 -45.26
CA GLN A 124 -12.21 -28.69 -45.35
C GLN A 124 -13.28 -27.78 -45.96
N LEU A 125 -13.34 -26.51 -45.55
CA LEU A 125 -14.26 -25.54 -46.14
C LEU A 125 -14.02 -25.34 -47.64
N LYS A 126 -12.75 -25.28 -48.08
CA LYS A 126 -12.43 -25.19 -49.52
C LYS A 126 -12.89 -26.44 -50.29
N ILE A 127 -12.73 -27.63 -49.72
CA ILE A 127 -13.19 -28.89 -50.33
C ILE A 127 -14.72 -28.88 -50.42
N GLN A 128 -15.40 -28.56 -49.32
CA GLN A 128 -16.86 -28.48 -49.27
C GLN A 128 -17.43 -27.44 -50.25
N ASP A 129 -16.78 -26.28 -50.35
CA ASP A 129 -17.15 -25.24 -51.30
C ASP A 129 -17.01 -25.74 -52.75
N TRP A 130 -15.89 -26.41 -53.07
CA TRP A 130 -15.70 -27.07 -54.36
C TRP A 130 -16.76 -28.14 -54.66
N ASP A 131 -17.10 -29.00 -53.70
CA ASP A 131 -18.14 -30.02 -53.85
C ASP A 131 -19.53 -29.39 -54.04
N ASN A 132 -19.84 -28.31 -53.32
CA ASN A 132 -21.08 -27.56 -53.48
C ASN A 132 -21.17 -26.92 -54.88
N HIS A 133 -20.05 -26.40 -55.39
CA HIS A 133 -19.95 -25.87 -56.75
C HIS A 133 -20.19 -26.96 -57.80
N LEU A 134 -19.60 -28.15 -57.64
CA LEU A 134 -19.83 -29.31 -58.51
C LEU A 134 -21.31 -29.78 -58.50
N GLN A 135 -21.96 -29.74 -57.33
CA GLN A 135 -23.38 -30.11 -57.18
C GLN A 135 -24.35 -29.01 -57.65
N GLY A 136 -23.87 -27.89 -58.20
CA GLY A 136 -24.73 -26.78 -58.64
C GLY A 136 -25.39 -25.99 -57.50
N LYS A 137 -24.96 -26.23 -56.24
CA LYS A 137 -25.40 -25.47 -55.05
C LYS A 137 -24.56 -24.20 -54.82
N GLY A 138 -23.73 -23.83 -55.80
CA GLY A 138 -22.83 -22.68 -55.75
C GLY A 138 -23.53 -21.35 -55.49
N TYR A 139 -22.80 -20.46 -54.81
CA TYR A 139 -23.10 -19.07 -54.47
C TYR A 139 -24.55 -18.60 -54.66
N ARG A 140 -25.43 -18.93 -53.70
CA ARG A 140 -26.72 -18.23 -53.58
C ARG A 140 -26.47 -16.84 -53.00
N SER A 141 -26.85 -15.81 -53.75
CA SER A 141 -26.84 -14.41 -53.34
C SER A 141 -27.38 -14.25 -51.91
N LYS A 142 -26.63 -13.55 -51.04
CA LYS A 142 -27.08 -13.19 -49.68
C LYS A 142 -28.09 -12.03 -49.67
N VAL A 143 -28.61 -11.62 -50.83
CA VAL A 143 -29.73 -10.68 -50.88
C VAL A 143 -30.93 -11.38 -50.26
N LYS A 144 -31.32 -10.95 -49.05
CA LYS A 144 -32.63 -11.31 -48.49
C LYS A 144 -33.69 -10.87 -49.50
N PRO A 145 -34.51 -11.77 -50.06
CA PRO A 145 -35.60 -11.35 -50.91
C PRO A 145 -36.56 -10.51 -50.08
N GLY A 146 -36.68 -9.21 -50.38
CA GLY A 146 -37.64 -8.31 -49.72
C GLY A 146 -37.09 -7.00 -49.14
N GLN A 147 -35.81 -6.67 -49.31
CA GLN A 147 -35.32 -5.35 -48.89
C GLN A 147 -35.23 -4.41 -50.11
N PRO A 148 -36.05 -3.36 -50.20
CA PRO A 148 -35.97 -2.41 -51.30
C PRO A 148 -34.63 -1.69 -51.24
N THR A 149 -33.85 -1.80 -52.32
CA THR A 149 -32.69 -0.97 -52.58
C THR A 149 -33.19 0.35 -53.14
N ASP A 150 -33.53 1.28 -52.25
CA ASP A 150 -33.77 2.67 -52.63
C ASP A 150 -32.42 3.27 -53.07
N MET A 151 -32.16 3.17 -54.38
CA MET A 151 -31.04 3.83 -55.04
C MET A 151 -31.39 5.29 -55.26
N GLU A 152 -31.40 6.08 -54.18
CA GLU A 152 -31.41 7.53 -54.28
C GLU A 152 -30.04 8.08 -53.89
N ASN A 153 -29.32 8.48 -54.93
CA ASN A 153 -28.30 9.53 -54.99
C ASN A 153 -27.90 10.18 -53.65
N GLN A 154 -27.15 9.47 -52.81
CA GLN A 154 -26.46 10.04 -51.67
C GLN A 154 -24.96 10.01 -51.96
N GLN A 155 -24.45 11.16 -52.42
CA GLN A 155 -23.03 11.45 -52.32
C GLN A 155 -22.56 11.10 -50.90
N PRO A 156 -21.51 10.28 -50.73
CA PRO A 156 -21.04 9.95 -49.39
C PRO A 156 -20.46 11.23 -48.78
N LYS A 157 -21.21 11.86 -47.88
CA LYS A 157 -20.63 12.84 -46.93
C LYS A 157 -19.39 12.19 -46.33
N PRO A 158 -18.22 12.87 -46.26
CA PRO A 158 -17.02 12.26 -45.72
C PRO A 158 -17.32 11.83 -44.30
N LYS A 159 -17.35 10.51 -44.08
CA LYS A 159 -17.57 9.93 -42.76
C LYS A 159 -16.50 10.53 -41.85
N LYS A 160 -16.93 11.21 -40.78
CA LYS A 160 -16.02 11.55 -39.69
C LYS A 160 -15.34 10.23 -39.30
N LYS A 161 -14.04 10.16 -39.52
CA LYS A 161 -13.23 8.99 -39.18
C LYS A 161 -13.47 8.72 -37.70
N ASN A 162 -14.25 7.68 -37.41
CA ASN A 162 -14.34 7.14 -36.06
C ASN A 162 -12.92 6.68 -35.74
N VAL A 163 -12.21 7.49 -34.97
CA VAL A 163 -10.90 7.14 -34.47
C VAL A 163 -11.15 6.04 -33.44
N TYR A 164 -11.23 4.78 -33.90
CA TYR A 164 -11.25 3.60 -33.03
C TYR A 164 -9.89 3.38 -32.33
N ARG A 165 -9.00 4.38 -32.35
CA ARG A 165 -7.65 4.36 -31.78
C ARG A 165 -7.55 5.51 -30.78
N THR A 166 -7.94 5.25 -29.54
CA THR A 166 -7.75 6.17 -28.41
C THR A 166 -6.27 6.39 -28.05
N SER A 167 -5.34 5.72 -28.73
CA SER A 167 -3.90 5.86 -28.54
C SER A 167 -3.22 6.32 -29.83
N ASP A 168 -2.27 7.23 -29.71
CA ASP A 168 -1.37 7.73 -30.77
C ASP A 168 -0.42 6.64 -31.33
N TYR A 169 -0.71 5.36 -31.05
CA TYR A 169 0.15 4.23 -31.39
C TYR A 169 -0.10 3.76 -32.82
N ASN A 170 0.91 3.95 -33.67
CA ASN A 170 0.95 3.40 -35.01
C ASN A 170 1.82 2.12 -35.02
N PRO A 171 1.30 0.92 -35.36
CA PRO A 171 2.10 -0.31 -35.35
C PRO A 171 3.25 -0.32 -36.38
N LEU A 172 3.24 0.60 -37.35
CA LEU A 172 4.34 0.76 -38.31
C LEU A 172 5.38 1.82 -37.87
N MET A 173 4.99 2.77 -37.00
CA MET A 173 5.80 3.95 -36.67
C MET A 173 5.97 4.20 -35.15
N GLY A 174 5.41 3.34 -34.30
CA GLY A 174 5.30 3.57 -32.87
C GLY A 174 4.40 4.76 -32.51
N SER A 175 4.27 5.01 -31.20
CA SER A 175 3.59 6.22 -30.67
C SER A 175 4.35 7.47 -31.11
N SER A 176 3.81 8.21 -32.08
CA SER A 176 4.49 9.42 -32.61
C SER A 176 4.24 10.68 -31.78
N SER A 177 3.90 10.53 -30.50
CA SER A 177 3.69 11.63 -29.57
C SER A 177 4.51 11.42 -28.30
N GLY A 178 5.63 12.13 -28.17
CA GLY A 178 5.96 12.81 -26.92
C GLY A 178 7.00 12.26 -25.95
N THR A 179 7.44 10.98 -25.95
CA THR A 179 8.42 10.53 -24.93
C THR A 179 9.34 9.40 -25.42
N THR A 180 10.36 9.72 -26.22
CA THR A 180 11.54 8.86 -26.30
C THR A 180 12.37 9.09 -25.03
N PHE A 181 12.55 8.06 -24.21
CA PHE A 181 13.47 8.11 -23.07
C PHE A 181 14.87 8.51 -23.57
N ARG A 182 15.31 9.72 -23.23
CA ARG A 182 16.72 10.13 -23.38
C ARG A 182 17.39 9.94 -22.03
N PRO A 183 18.41 9.07 -21.91
CA PRO A 183 19.16 8.98 -20.67
C PRO A 183 19.77 10.35 -20.34
N PRO A 184 19.75 10.78 -19.07
CA PRO A 184 20.41 12.02 -18.67
C PRO A 184 21.89 11.95 -19.05
N ARG A 185 22.39 12.99 -19.72
CA ARG A 185 23.81 13.08 -20.10
C ARG A 185 24.63 13.01 -18.81
N ARG A 186 25.44 11.97 -18.67
CA ARG A 186 26.44 11.85 -17.60
C ARG A 186 27.55 12.87 -17.87
N GLY A 187 27.32 14.09 -17.45
CA GLY A 187 28.28 15.18 -17.52
C GLY A 187 27.68 16.35 -16.77
N GLY A 188 28.13 16.57 -15.53
CA GLY A 188 27.80 17.79 -14.81
C GLY A 188 28.38 19.01 -15.53
N ALA A 189 27.71 20.15 -15.31
CA ALA A 189 28.09 21.54 -15.60
C ALA A 189 27.36 22.25 -16.76
N GLY A 190 26.86 23.45 -16.41
CA GLY A 190 26.32 24.52 -17.29
C GLY A 190 24.79 24.56 -17.30
N GLY A 191 24.06 25.40 -16.56
CA GLY A 191 24.33 26.79 -16.18
C GLY A 191 23.71 27.73 -17.23
N GLY A 192 22.59 28.40 -16.88
CA GLY A 192 21.84 29.33 -17.74
C GLY A 192 20.34 29.16 -17.61
#